data_AF-A0A2G8JKK4-F1
#
_entry.id   AF-A0A2G8JKK4-F1
#
_cell.length_a   1.000
_cell.length_b   1.000
_cell.length_c   1.000
_cell.angle_alpha   90.00
_cell.angle_beta   90.00
_cell.angle_gamma   90.00
#
_symmetry.space_group_name_H-M   'P 1'
#
loop_
_entity.id
_entity.type
_entity.pdbx_description
1 polymer ?
#
loop_
_entity_poly.entity_id
_entity_poly.type
_entity_poly.pdbx_seq_one_letter_code
_entity_poly.pdbx_strand_id
1 'polypeptide(L)'
;MDLTVKKGKGRKGGRKGKGKKGKKGAKKYPGLTDLTKRTNTSRTRLGKQVFNKSTLKRVNAKLSALDNRRVRDKFSNQFHYALSQ
;
A
#
# COMPACT_ATOMS: atom_id res chain seq x y z
N MET A 1 -18.53 52.12 20.16
CA MET A 1 -17.34 51.53 19.54
C MET A 1 -16.75 50.56 20.56
N ASP A 2 -16.84 49.23 20.50
CA ASP A 2 -17.32 48.29 19.50
C ASP A 2 -17.81 47.01 20.20
N LEU A 3 -19.02 46.56 19.84
CA LEU A 3 -19.58 45.27 20.28
C LEU A 3 -19.03 44.15 19.39
N THR A 4 -18.18 43.28 19.91
CA THR A 4 -17.77 42.06 19.19
C THR A 4 -18.76 40.93 19.47
N VAL A 5 -19.58 40.64 18.46
CA VAL A 5 -20.63 39.63 18.43
C VAL A 5 -20.07 38.21 18.58
N LYS A 6 -20.54 37.48 19.60
CA LYS A 6 -20.28 36.06 19.84
C LYS A 6 -21.05 35.21 18.81
N LYS A 7 -20.40 34.86 17.69
CA LYS A 7 -21.04 34.08 16.60
C LYS A 7 -21.24 32.61 17.00
N GLY A 8 -22.51 32.25 17.20
CA GLY A 8 -22.97 30.91 17.56
C GLY A 8 -22.69 29.83 16.51
N LYS A 9 -22.68 28.59 17.02
CA LYS A 9 -22.34 27.31 16.38
C LYS A 9 -23.40 26.91 15.35
N GLY A 10 -23.13 27.13 14.06
CA GLY A 10 -23.99 26.66 12.97
C GLY A 10 -23.64 25.24 12.51
N ARG A 11 -24.40 24.24 12.97
CA ARG A 11 -24.41 22.89 12.37
C ARG A 11 -25.05 22.99 10.98
N LYS A 12 -24.25 22.99 9.90
CA LYS A 12 -24.77 22.79 8.54
C LYS A 12 -24.80 21.30 8.20
N GLY A 13 -26.01 20.86 7.87
CA GLY A 13 -26.42 19.50 7.62
C GLY A 13 -25.68 18.79 6.50
N GLY A 14 -25.77 17.47 6.59
CA GLY A 14 -24.89 16.52 5.93
C GLY A 14 -24.99 16.45 4.42
N ARG A 15 -23.90 15.97 3.83
CA ARG A 15 -23.95 15.23 2.58
C ARG A 15 -23.14 13.95 2.72
N LYS A 16 -23.92 12.87 2.76
CA LYS A 16 -23.56 11.49 2.38
C LYS A 16 -22.22 11.03 2.96
N GLY A 17 -22.28 10.57 4.21
CA GLY A 17 -21.51 9.38 4.55
C GLY A 17 -21.74 8.35 3.45
N LYS A 18 -20.66 7.87 2.82
CA LYS A 18 -20.68 6.61 2.07
C LYS A 18 -21.05 5.54 3.08
N GLY A 19 -22.36 5.43 3.30
CA GLY A 19 -22.93 4.47 4.19
C GLY A 19 -22.43 3.13 3.70
N LYS A 20 -21.70 2.44 4.58
CA LYS A 20 -21.76 0.98 4.67
C LYS A 20 -23.22 0.63 4.99
N LYS A 21 -24.12 0.85 4.03
CA LYS A 21 -25.48 0.33 4.07
C LYS A 21 -25.25 -1.16 3.88
N GLY A 22 -25.53 -1.90 4.94
CA GLY A 22 -25.12 -3.28 5.12
C GLY A 22 -25.41 -4.15 3.91
N LYS A 23 -24.77 -5.32 3.91
CA LYS A 23 -25.11 -6.48 3.07
C LYS A 23 -26.56 -6.92 3.33
N LYS A 24 -27.55 -6.05 3.12
CA LYS A 24 -28.94 -6.44 2.94
C LYS A 24 -28.94 -7.13 1.59
N GLY A 25 -29.20 -8.44 1.62
CA GLY A 25 -28.95 -9.39 0.56
C GLY A 25 -28.98 -8.77 -0.83
N ALA A 26 -27.81 -8.79 -1.50
CA ALA A 26 -27.74 -8.44 -2.90
C ALA A 26 -28.89 -9.17 -3.61
N LYS A 27 -29.76 -8.42 -4.29
CA LYS A 27 -30.86 -8.99 -5.05
C LYS A 27 -30.25 -10.08 -5.93
N LYS A 28 -30.60 -11.34 -5.67
CA LYS A 28 -30.11 -12.45 -6.47
C LYS A 28 -30.80 -12.30 -7.81
N TYR A 29 -30.05 -11.86 -8.82
CA TYR A 29 -30.51 -11.82 -10.19
C TYR A 29 -30.22 -13.20 -10.79
N PRO A 30 -31.20 -14.12 -10.87
CA PRO A 30 -30.98 -15.41 -11.53
C PRO A 30 -30.65 -15.15 -13.00
N GLY A 31 -29.50 -15.67 -13.46
CA GLY A 31 -29.03 -15.50 -14.84
C GLY A 31 -27.91 -14.47 -15.05
N LEU A 32 -27.49 -13.71 -14.02
CA LEU A 32 -26.33 -12.81 -14.15
C LEU A 32 -25.04 -13.49 -13.65
N THR A 33 -24.09 -13.68 -14.56
CA THR A 33 -22.75 -14.19 -14.20
C THR A 33 -22.00 -13.13 -13.39
N ASP A 34 -21.63 -13.48 -12.17
CA ASP A 34 -20.81 -12.60 -11.33
C ASP A 34 -19.36 -12.61 -11.81
N LEU A 35 -19.01 -11.59 -12.59
CA LEU A 35 -17.65 -11.38 -13.13
C LEU A 35 -16.59 -11.27 -12.02
N THR A 36 -16.98 -10.86 -10.81
CA THR A 36 -16.04 -10.72 -9.69
C THR A 36 -15.59 -12.08 -9.16
N LYS A 37 -16.43 -13.14 -9.25
CA LYS A 37 -16.06 -14.51 -8.84
C LYS A 37 -14.85 -15.03 -9.61
N ARG A 38 -14.76 -14.72 -10.91
CA ARG A 38 -13.60 -15.09 -11.75
C ARG A 38 -12.31 -14.42 -11.29
N THR A 39 -12.39 -13.27 -10.63
CA THR A 39 -11.23 -12.54 -10.08
C THR A 39 -10.91 -12.87 -8.62
N ASN A 40 -11.84 -13.48 -7.90
CA ASN A 40 -11.70 -13.90 -6.50
C ASN A 40 -11.04 -15.28 -6.37
N THR A 41 -10.06 -15.57 -7.23
CA THR A 41 -9.28 -16.82 -7.13
C THR A 41 -8.20 -16.68 -6.06
N SER A 42 -7.78 -17.81 -5.49
CA SER A 42 -6.64 -17.84 -4.56
C SER A 42 -5.38 -17.26 -5.20
N ARG A 43 -5.14 -17.54 -6.48
CA ARG A 43 -4.00 -17.01 -7.24
C ARG A 43 -4.00 -15.49 -7.29
N THR A 44 -5.14 -14.87 -7.61
CA THR A 44 -5.24 -13.40 -7.68
C THR A 44 -5.04 -12.75 -6.32
N ARG A 45 -5.56 -13.35 -5.24
CA ARG A 45 -5.36 -12.86 -3.86
C ARG A 45 -3.90 -12.93 -3.44
N LEU A 46 -3.25 -14.07 -3.65
CA LEU A 46 -1.83 -14.26 -3.34
C LEU A 46 -0.95 -13.35 -4.20
N GLY A 47 -1.26 -13.21 -5.49
CA GLY A 47 -0.55 -12.30 -6.39
C GLY A 47 -0.58 -10.86 -5.88
N LYS A 48 -1.73 -10.37 -5.38
CA LYS A 48 -1.81 -9.04 -4.76
C LYS A 48 -0.95 -8.89 -3.50
N GLN A 49 -0.74 -9.95 -2.74
CA GLN A 49 0.07 -9.92 -1.51
C GLN A 49 1.58 -10.03 -1.80
N VAL A 50 1.95 -10.88 -2.75
CA VAL A 50 3.35 -11.14 -3.11
C VAL A 50 3.91 -10.03 -4.00
N PHE A 51 3.14 -9.57 -4.99
CA PHE A 51 3.59 -8.57 -5.97
C PHE A 51 3.21 -7.14 -5.63
N ASN A 52 2.86 -6.83 -4.37
CA ASN A 52 2.69 -5.43 -3.99
C ASN A 52 4.05 -4.71 -3.89
N LYS A 53 4.01 -3.39 -4.05
CA LYS A 53 5.21 -2.53 -4.07
C LYS A 53 6.02 -2.63 -2.78
N SER A 54 5.39 -2.79 -1.62
CA SER A 54 6.10 -2.85 -0.33
C SER A 54 6.83 -4.19 -0.12
N THR A 55 6.23 -5.31 -0.53
CA THR A 55 6.86 -6.63 -0.53
C THR A 55 8.07 -6.63 -1.48
N LEU A 56 7.92 -6.14 -2.70
CA LEU A 56 9.03 -6.06 -3.65
C LEU A 56 10.18 -5.18 -3.14
N LYS A 57 9.88 -4.02 -2.54
CA LYS A 57 10.89 -3.16 -1.91
C LYS A 57 11.67 -3.86 -0.80
N ARG A 58 10.99 -4.64 0.06
CA ARG A 58 11.63 -5.39 1.15
C ARG A 58 12.58 -6.45 0.61
N VAL A 59 12.13 -7.22 -0.38
CA VAL A 59 12.96 -8.24 -1.04
C VAL A 59 14.18 -7.58 -1.69
N ASN A 60 13.96 -6.51 -2.47
CA ASN A 60 15.04 -5.77 -3.11
C ASN A 60 16.07 -5.26 -2.09
N ALA A 61 15.63 -4.62 -1.00
CA ALA A 61 16.53 -4.10 0.03
C ALA A 61 17.40 -5.21 0.66
N LYS A 62 16.81 -6.39 0.94
CA LYS A 62 17.56 -7.54 1.47
C LYS A 62 18.57 -8.08 0.45
N LEU A 63 18.16 -8.20 -0.82
CA LEU A 63 19.05 -8.65 -1.89
C LEU A 63 20.21 -7.67 -2.10
N SER A 64 19.94 -6.37 -2.19
CA SER A 64 20.96 -5.33 -2.32
C SER A 64 21.92 -5.31 -1.12
N ALA A 65 21.44 -5.52 0.11
CA ALA A 65 22.32 -5.58 1.28
C ALA A 65 23.28 -6.77 1.24
N LEU A 66 22.79 -7.95 0.82
CA LEU A 66 23.64 -9.14 0.66
C LEU A 66 24.68 -8.95 -0.45
N ASP A 67 24.28 -8.34 -1.55
CA ASP A 67 25.17 -8.08 -2.67
C ASP A 67 26.27 -7.08 -2.30
N ASN A 68 25.89 -5.95 -1.69
CA ASN A 68 26.82 -4.95 -1.16
C ASN A 68 27.82 -5.56 -0.16
N ARG A 69 27.35 -6.46 0.72
CA ARG A 69 28.24 -7.17 1.65
C ARG A 69 29.28 -8.00 0.89
N ARG A 70 28.86 -8.78 -0.11
CA ARG A 70 29.78 -9.63 -0.90
C ARG A 70 30.82 -8.80 -1.64
N VAL A 71 30.39 -7.71 -2.28
CA VAL A 71 31.29 -6.78 -3.00
C VAL A 71 32.28 -6.17 -2.01
N ARG A 72 31.80 -5.68 -0.86
CA ARG A 72 32.64 -5.08 0.17
C ARG A 72 33.66 -6.08 0.73
N ASP A 73 33.25 -7.30 1.06
CA ASP A 73 34.15 -8.30 1.63
C ASP A 73 35.24 -8.71 0.61
N LYS A 74 34.91 -8.81 -0.68
CA LYS A 74 35.88 -9.17 -1.73
C LYS A 74 36.88 -8.05 -2.06
N PHE A 75 36.42 -6.80 -2.06
CA PHE A 75 37.20 -5.68 -2.62
C PHE A 75 37.60 -4.64 -1.57
N SER A 76 37.26 -4.82 -0.29
CA SER A 76 37.65 -3.90 0.80
C SER A 76 39.15 -3.71 0.93
N ASN A 77 39.93 -4.75 0.65
CA ASN A 77 41.39 -4.71 0.80
C ASN A 77 42.11 -4.14 -0.42
N GLN A 78 41.43 -3.94 -1.55
CA GLN A 78 42.06 -3.44 -2.78
C GLN A 78 42.42 -1.95 -2.72
N PHE A 79 41.70 -1.16 -1.90
CA PHE A 79 42.02 0.26 -1.72
C PHE A 79 43.34 0.50 -0.96
N HIS A 80 43.76 -0.44 -0.11
CA HIS A 80 45.02 -0.33 0.63
C HIS A 80 46.25 -0.56 -0.27
N TYR A 81 46.12 -1.35 -1.34
CA TYR A 81 47.21 -1.61 -2.27
C TYR A 81 47.38 -0.54 -3.36
N ALA A 82 46.37 0.30 -3.59
CA ALA A 82 46.43 1.36 -4.60
C ALA A 82 47.05 2.67 -4.09
N LEU A 83 47.08 2.89 -2.77
CA LEU A 83 47.60 4.11 -2.13
C LEU A 83 49.06 3.99 -1.66
N SER A 84 49.75 2.87 -1.97
CA SER A 84 51.17 2.67 -1.61
C SER A 84 52.13 2.79 -2.81
N GLN A 85 51.76 3.56 -3.86
CA GLN A 85 52.66 3.93 -4.97
C GLN A 85 52.99 5.42 -4.94
#